data_AF-A0A431L4B5-F1
#
_entry.id   AF-A0A431L4B5-F1
#
_cell.length_a   1.000
_cell.length_b   1.000
_cell.length_c   1.000
_cell.angle_alpha   90.00
_cell.angle_beta   90.00
_cell.angle_gamma   90.00
#
_symmetry.space_group_name_H-M   'P 1'
#
loop_
_entity.id
_entity.type
_entity.pdbx_description
1 polymer ?
#
loop_
_entity_poly.entity_id
_entity_poly.type
_entity_poly.pdbx_seq_one_letter_code
_entity_poly.pdbx_strand_id
1 'polypeptide(L)'
;MFLKRFLAAFALSMFFVLVSQNVLAKGKSASELAEDKAIALTEKTKEVRDWEKAFGPRGVNPATQGRPGFDIESHHGSVYVVHVFEDKPEQALTFARYQVNIKTGSVKKVE
;
A
#
# COMPACT_ATOMS: atom_id res chain seq x y z
N MET A 1 26.83 -1.71 58.52
CA MET A 1 25.53 -2.09 57.91
C MET A 1 25.32 -1.30 56.60
N PHE A 2 26.14 -1.54 55.57
CA PHE A 2 26.06 -0.83 54.29
C PHE A 2 26.47 -1.77 53.15
N LEU A 3 25.59 -2.69 52.75
CA LEU A 3 25.82 -3.49 51.55
C LEU A 3 24.54 -4.10 50.98
N LYS A 4 23.49 -3.30 50.72
CA LYS A 4 22.28 -3.81 50.04
C LYS A 4 21.57 -2.75 49.20
N ARG A 5 22.25 -1.97 48.36
CA ARG A 5 21.59 -1.02 47.45
C ARG A 5 22.35 -0.75 46.15
N PHE A 6 22.81 -1.78 45.42
CA PHE A 6 23.41 -1.53 44.10
C PHE A 6 23.10 -2.56 43.00
N LEU A 7 22.16 -3.49 43.20
CA LEU A 7 21.88 -4.55 42.21
C LEU A 7 20.46 -4.55 41.61
N ALA A 8 19.71 -3.44 41.69
CA ALA A 8 18.34 -3.39 41.17
C ALA A 8 18.15 -2.53 39.90
N ALA A 9 19.23 -1.96 39.33
CA ALA A 9 19.11 -1.04 38.19
C ALA A 9 19.50 -1.66 36.83
N PHE A 10 20.08 -2.87 36.80
CA PHE A 10 20.62 -3.42 35.55
C PHE A 10 19.69 -4.42 34.83
N ALA A 11 18.68 -4.95 35.52
CA ALA A 11 17.79 -5.97 34.93
C ALA A 11 16.60 -5.38 34.13
N LEU A 12 16.28 -4.09 34.30
CA LEU A 12 15.15 -3.45 33.61
C LEU A 12 15.53 -2.86 32.24
N SER A 13 16.82 -2.80 31.91
CA SER A 13 17.32 -2.29 30.62
C SER A 13 17.26 -3.36 29.51
N MET A 14 17.47 -4.63 29.86
CA MET A 14 17.54 -5.72 28.87
C MET A 14 16.18 -6.21 28.36
N PHE A 15 15.08 -5.88 29.03
CA PHE A 15 13.74 -6.26 28.56
C PHE A 15 13.18 -5.29 27.51
N PHE A 16 13.61 -4.02 27.50
CA PHE A 16 13.15 -3.05 26.51
C PHE A 16 13.81 -3.21 25.13
N VAL A 17 15.02 -3.80 25.09
CA VAL A 17 15.71 -4.10 23.83
C VAL A 17 15.14 -5.36 23.17
N LEU A 18 14.66 -6.35 23.94
CA LEU A 18 14.13 -7.60 23.38
C LEU A 18 12.69 -7.47 22.84
N VAL A 19 11.86 -6.61 23.43
CA VAL A 19 10.48 -6.38 22.93
C VAL A 19 10.49 -5.59 21.61
N SER A 20 11.53 -4.79 21.36
CA SER A 20 11.64 -4.01 20.12
C SER A 20 12.05 -4.87 18.90
N GLN A 21 12.60 -6.07 19.11
CA GLN A 21 13.06 -6.93 18.02
C GLN A 21 12.10 -8.08 17.66
N ASN A 22 11.02 -8.28 18.43
CA ASN A 22 10.03 -9.34 18.16
C ASN A 22 8.81 -8.90 17.32
N VAL A 23 8.74 -7.64 16.90
CA VAL A 23 7.80 -7.17 15.84
C VAL A 23 8.46 -7.25 14.46
N LEU A 24 9.31 -8.27 14.25
CA LEU A 24 9.89 -8.62 12.96
C LEU A 24 9.07 -9.70 12.24
N ALA A 25 7.76 -9.76 12.48
CA ALA A 25 6.83 -10.43 11.58
C ALA A 25 6.57 -9.50 10.38
N LYS A 26 7.57 -9.34 9.50
CA LYS A 26 7.52 -8.70 8.16
C LYS A 26 6.31 -7.77 7.95
N GLY A 27 6.20 -6.73 8.77
CA GLY A 27 5.10 -5.77 8.68
C GLY A 27 5.32 -4.91 7.46
N LYS A 28 4.27 -4.68 6.66
CA LYS A 28 4.34 -3.70 5.58
C LYS A 28 4.82 -2.36 6.13
N SER A 29 5.76 -1.75 5.44
CA SER A 29 6.24 -0.40 5.74
C SER A 29 5.09 0.61 5.65
N ALA A 30 5.26 1.77 6.26
CA ALA A 30 4.28 2.85 6.17
C ALA A 30 4.01 3.31 4.72
N SER A 31 5.01 3.19 3.83
CA SER A 31 4.87 3.47 2.39
C SER A 31 3.96 2.45 1.72
N GLU A 32 4.24 1.15 1.91
CA GLU A 32 3.43 0.08 1.32
C GLU A 32 1.97 0.14 1.77
N LEU A 33 1.72 0.46 3.05
CA LEU A 33 0.35 0.67 3.56
C LEU A 33 -0.35 1.88 2.91
N ALA A 34 0.40 2.93 2.62
CA ALA A 34 -0.13 4.13 1.98
C ALA A 34 -0.43 3.90 0.50
N GLU A 35 0.41 3.14 -0.19
CA GLU A 35 0.23 2.69 -1.57
C GLU A 35 -0.97 1.76 -1.70
N ASP A 36 -1.07 0.73 -0.84
CA ASP A 36 -2.25 -0.16 -0.76
C ASP A 36 -3.54 0.66 -0.60
N LYS A 37 -3.50 1.69 0.25
CA LYS A 37 -4.66 2.56 0.49
C LYS A 37 -5.01 3.40 -0.74
N ALA A 38 -4.01 3.90 -1.47
CA ALA A 38 -4.23 4.66 -2.70
C ALA A 38 -4.88 3.77 -3.79
N ILE A 39 -4.39 2.55 -3.94
CA ILE A 39 -4.95 1.55 -4.86
C ILE A 39 -6.40 1.21 -4.47
N ALA A 40 -6.65 0.89 -3.20
CA ALA A 40 -7.98 0.53 -2.70
C ALA A 40 -9.02 1.65 -2.84
N LEU A 41 -8.59 2.92 -2.82
CA LEU A 41 -9.46 4.06 -3.12
C LEU A 41 -9.77 4.17 -4.62
N THR A 42 -8.79 3.86 -5.47
CA THR A 42 -8.92 3.87 -6.93
C THR A 42 -9.86 2.75 -7.41
N GLU A 43 -9.74 1.55 -6.85
CA GLU A 43 -10.62 0.39 -7.11
C GLU A 43 -12.11 0.70 -6.84
N LYS A 44 -12.40 1.61 -5.91
CA LYS A 44 -13.78 1.97 -5.55
C LYS A 44 -14.42 2.97 -6.51
N THR A 45 -13.67 3.55 -7.43
CA THR A 45 -14.21 4.50 -8.41
C THR A 45 -15.20 3.80 -9.34
N LYS A 46 -16.26 4.53 -9.75
CA LYS A 46 -17.32 3.97 -10.61
C LYS A 46 -16.74 3.43 -11.92
N GLU A 47 -15.79 4.15 -12.51
CA GLU A 47 -15.17 3.81 -13.79
C GLU A 47 -14.36 2.51 -13.72
N VAL A 48 -13.50 2.35 -12.70
CA VAL A 48 -12.75 1.09 -12.49
C VAL A 48 -13.72 -0.07 -12.22
N ARG A 49 -14.77 0.14 -11.42
CA ARG A 49 -15.78 -0.90 -11.16
C ARG A 49 -16.61 -1.27 -12.39
N ASP A 50 -16.96 -0.30 -13.23
CA ASP A 50 -17.69 -0.55 -14.47
C ASP A 50 -16.82 -1.29 -15.48
N TRP A 51 -15.53 -0.93 -15.55
CA TRP A 51 -14.53 -1.65 -16.33
C TRP A 51 -14.39 -3.11 -15.84
N GLU A 52 -14.22 -3.33 -14.54
CA GLU A 52 -14.21 -4.67 -13.94
C GLU A 52 -15.53 -5.42 -14.20
N LYS A 53 -16.67 -4.72 -14.30
CA LYS A 53 -17.93 -5.39 -14.64
C LYS A 53 -17.96 -5.82 -16.11
N ALA A 54 -17.47 -4.99 -17.02
CA ALA A 54 -17.49 -5.23 -18.46
C ALA A 54 -16.48 -6.31 -18.89
N PHE A 55 -15.32 -6.33 -18.26
CA PHE A 55 -14.21 -7.23 -18.61
C PHE A 55 -14.02 -8.39 -17.61
N GLY A 56 -14.96 -8.53 -16.67
CA GLY A 56 -14.86 -9.42 -15.52
C GLY A 56 -13.99 -8.81 -14.42
N PRO A 57 -14.15 -9.23 -13.14
CA PRO A 57 -13.14 -8.92 -12.16
C PRO A 57 -11.92 -9.60 -12.73
N ARG A 58 -11.01 -8.83 -13.34
CA ARG A 58 -9.84 -9.30 -14.08
C ARG A 58 -9.89 -9.34 -15.63
N GLY A 59 -9.71 -8.19 -16.31
CA GLY A 59 -9.33 -8.12 -17.73
C GLY A 59 -8.02 -8.88 -18.04
N VAL A 60 -8.08 -9.82 -18.99
CA VAL A 60 -7.20 -11.00 -19.11
C VAL A 60 -5.67 -10.73 -19.21
N ASN A 61 -4.91 -11.08 -18.16
CA ASN A 61 -3.44 -11.28 -18.18
C ASN A 61 -2.99 -12.39 -17.17
N PRO A 62 -2.36 -13.50 -17.60
CA PRO A 62 -1.89 -14.58 -16.71
C PRO A 62 -0.84 -14.15 -15.65
N ALA A 63 -0.01 -13.14 -15.94
CA ALA A 63 1.02 -12.63 -15.03
C ALA A 63 0.42 -11.91 -13.81
N THR A 64 -0.75 -11.28 -13.97
CA THR A 64 -1.52 -10.67 -12.87
C THR A 64 -2.68 -11.56 -12.41
N GLN A 65 -2.77 -12.79 -12.94
CA GLN A 65 -3.92 -13.68 -12.87
C GLN A 65 -5.23 -13.06 -13.36
N GLY A 66 -5.10 -12.00 -14.17
CA GLY A 66 -6.09 -11.20 -14.85
C GLY A 66 -6.39 -9.85 -14.18
N ARG A 67 -5.84 -9.50 -13.02
CA ARG A 67 -6.26 -8.27 -12.31
C ARG A 67 -5.96 -7.00 -13.13
N PRO A 68 -6.79 -5.93 -13.03
CA PRO A 68 -6.31 -4.60 -13.41
C PRO A 68 -4.96 -4.38 -12.73
N GLY A 69 -3.97 -4.02 -13.54
CA GLY A 69 -2.66 -3.65 -13.03
C GLY A 69 -2.78 -2.29 -12.38
N PHE A 70 -2.37 -2.17 -11.12
CA PHE A 70 -2.20 -0.90 -10.46
C PHE A 70 -0.71 -0.69 -10.22
N ASP A 71 -0.23 0.49 -10.58
CA ASP A 71 1.11 0.92 -10.23
C ASP A 71 1.07 2.32 -9.63
N ILE A 72 2.01 2.57 -8.73
CA ILE A 72 2.20 3.87 -8.13
C ILE A 72 3.24 4.60 -8.97
N GLU A 73 2.77 5.45 -9.88
CA GLU A 73 3.65 6.21 -10.76
C GLU A 73 4.49 7.22 -9.98
N SER A 74 3.88 7.89 -9.00
CA SER A 74 4.56 8.85 -8.13
C SER A 74 3.74 9.17 -6.88
N HIS A 75 4.38 9.79 -5.89
CA HIS A 75 3.68 10.38 -4.75
C HIS A 75 4.38 11.64 -4.24
N HIS A 76 3.59 12.56 -3.68
CA HIS A 76 4.07 13.74 -2.98
C HIS A 76 3.26 13.94 -1.69
N GLY A 77 3.90 13.67 -0.55
CA GLY A 77 3.23 13.67 0.75
C GLY A 77 2.12 12.62 0.80
N SER A 78 0.87 13.07 0.96
CA SER A 78 -0.31 12.18 1.01
C SER A 78 -1.08 12.07 -0.30
N VAL A 79 -0.48 12.51 -1.40
CA VAL A 79 -1.08 12.49 -2.74
C VAL A 79 -0.31 11.49 -3.58
N TYR A 80 -1.01 10.51 -4.14
CA TYR A 80 -0.47 9.42 -4.95
C TYR A 80 -1.04 9.49 -6.36
N VAL A 81 -0.22 9.18 -7.36
CA VAL A 81 -0.67 8.97 -8.74
C VAL A 81 -0.72 7.46 -8.96
N VAL A 82 -1.94 6.94 -9.12
CA VAL A 82 -2.22 5.53 -9.38
C VAL A 82 -2.49 5.38 -10.87
N HIS A 83 -1.67 4.59 -11.54
CA HIS A 83 -1.85 4.22 -12.93
C HIS A 83 -2.60 2.90 -13.00
N VAL A 84 -3.70 2.87 -13.75
CA VAL A 84 -4.50 1.67 -14.04
C VAL A 84 -4.23 1.26 -15.48
N PHE A 85 -3.79 0.03 -15.68
CA PHE A 85 -3.49 -0.52 -17.01
C PHE A 85 -4.65 -1.38 -17.53
N GLU A 86 -4.96 -1.22 -18.81
CA GLU A 86 -5.62 -2.21 -19.66
C GLU A 86 -4.53 -3.04 -20.32
N ASP A 87 -4.38 -4.32 -19.98
CA ASP A 87 -3.36 -5.12 -20.66
C ASP A 87 -3.98 -6.03 -21.72
N LYS A 88 -3.69 -5.72 -22.97
CA LYS A 88 -3.61 -6.71 -24.05
C LYS A 88 -2.14 -7.09 -24.16
N PRO A 89 -1.80 -8.39 -24.26
CA PRO A 89 -0.44 -8.91 -24.14
C PRO A 89 0.62 -8.36 -25.12
N GLU A 90 0.24 -7.49 -26.07
CA GLU A 90 1.16 -6.85 -27.01
C GLU A 90 1.31 -5.34 -26.80
N GLN A 91 0.41 -4.70 -26.03
CA GLN A 91 0.37 -3.26 -25.78
C GLN A 91 -0.27 -3.01 -24.40
N ALA A 92 0.54 -2.75 -23.38
CA ALA A 92 0.03 -2.24 -22.10
C ALA A 92 -0.54 -0.83 -22.34
N LEU A 93 -1.86 -0.75 -22.52
CA LEU A 93 -2.55 0.51 -22.78
C LEU A 93 -2.95 1.11 -21.44
N THR A 94 -2.66 2.39 -21.24
CA THR A 94 -3.17 3.15 -20.10
C THR A 94 -4.69 3.16 -20.16
N PHE A 95 -5.35 2.62 -19.13
CA PHE A 95 -6.80 2.74 -18.98
C PHE A 95 -7.17 4.11 -18.42
N ALA A 96 -6.55 4.45 -17.29
CA ALA A 96 -6.76 5.71 -16.60
C ALA A 96 -5.64 5.97 -15.60
N ARG A 97 -5.39 7.25 -15.33
CA ARG A 97 -4.55 7.70 -14.21
C ARG A 97 -5.40 8.44 -13.19
N TYR A 98 -5.16 8.17 -11.92
CA TYR A 98 -5.87 8.79 -10.80
C TYR A 98 -4.91 9.47 -9.83
N GLN A 99 -5.21 10.71 -9.48
CA GLN A 99 -4.63 11.38 -8.34
C GLN A 99 -5.46 11.08 -7.09
N VAL A 100 -4.85 10.47 -6.08
CA VAL A 100 -5.48 9.99 -4.86
C VAL A 100 -4.89 10.69 -3.65
N ASN A 101 -5.70 11.41 -2.89
CA ASN A 101 -5.30 11.92 -1.59
C ASN A 101 -5.74 10.94 -0.49
N ILE A 102 -4.77 10.21 0.07
CA ILE A 102 -5.06 9.15 1.05
C ILE A 102 -5.48 9.69 2.43
N LYS A 103 -5.28 10.99 2.71
CA LYS A 103 -5.77 11.63 3.95
C LYS A 103 -7.25 11.98 3.84
N THR A 104 -7.66 12.54 2.71
CA THR A 104 -9.05 12.99 2.49
C THR A 104 -9.93 11.93 1.84
N GLY A 105 -9.34 10.89 1.25
CA GLY A 105 -10.06 9.90 0.44
C GLY A 105 -10.46 10.41 -0.95
N SER A 106 -10.01 11.61 -1.33
CA SER A 106 -10.32 12.20 -2.64
C SER A 106 -9.63 11.43 -3.76
N VAL A 107 -10.38 11.11 -4.82
CA VAL A 107 -9.87 10.47 -6.04
C VAL A 107 -10.29 11.30 -7.24
N LYS A 108 -9.33 11.69 -8.09
CA LYS A 108 -9.58 12.47 -9.30
C LYS A 108 -8.86 11.83 -10.49
N LYS A 109 -9.60 11.54 -11.56
CA LYS A 109 -8.99 11.13 -12.83
C LYS A 109 -8.18 12.29 -13.42
N VAL A 110 -6.98 12.02 -13.88
CA VAL A 110 -6.08 13.00 -14.51
C VAL A 110 -5.88 12.74 -16.00
N GLU A 111 -6.01 11.49 -16.45
CA GLU A 111 -5.92 11.06 -17.85
C GLU A 111 -6.77 9.82 -18.07
#